data_AF-M3AH37-F1
#
_entry.id   AF-M3AH37-F1
#
_cell.length_a   1.000
_cell.length_b   1.000
_cell.length_c   1.000
_cell.angle_alpha   90.00
_cell.angle_beta   90.00
_cell.angle_gamma   90.00
#
_symmetry.space_group_name_H-M   'P 1'
#
loop_
_entity.id
_entity.type
_entity.pdbx_description
1 polymer ?
#
loop_
_entity_poly.entity_id
_entity_poly.type
_entity_poly.pdbx_seq_one_letter_code
_entity_poly.pdbx_strand_id
1 'polypeptide(L)'
;MLGVEAMIYEERRSCAIVLAELKQIYQTVLQTQGGCSVANILCFPKQDSTTFAGLIKRKVPQALIILAYYCVLLNVLDDRWWIQGWAARVLTDVIGDLDEVWKHWVEWPVEHVIMKQHQPGVLTSVPVTSTDESASIAALLL
;
A
#
# COMPACT_ATOMS: atom_id res chain seq x y z
N MET A 1 19.39 -16.65 20.73
CA MET A 1 18.68 -15.45 21.23
C MET A 1 17.20 -15.70 21.02
N LEU A 2 16.48 -15.87 22.13
CA LEU A 2 15.05 -16.19 22.18
C LEU A 2 14.26 -14.91 21.92
N GLY A 3 13.28 -14.92 21.01
CA GLY A 3 12.49 -13.72 20.74
C GLY A 3 11.49 -13.75 19.59
N VAL A 4 11.41 -14.83 18.80
CA VAL A 4 10.22 -15.02 17.96
C VAL A 4 9.12 -15.49 18.91
N GLU A 5 8.44 -14.55 19.58
CA GLU A 5 7.19 -14.87 20.27
C GLU A 5 6.33 -15.65 19.28
N ALA A 6 6.06 -16.91 19.60
CA ALA A 6 5.29 -17.78 18.73
C ALA A 6 3.94 -17.11 18.54
N MET A 7 3.74 -16.53 17.35
CA MET A 7 2.53 -15.79 17.00
C MET A 7 1.32 -16.64 17.35
N ILE A 8 0.54 -16.19 18.33
CA ILE A 8 -0.56 -16.96 18.91
C ILE A 8 -1.66 -17.10 17.84
N TYR A 9 -2.49 -18.14 17.91
CA TYR A 9 -3.58 -18.37 16.95
C TYR A 9 -4.46 -17.11 16.74
N GLU A 10 -4.77 -16.40 17.82
CA GLU A 10 -5.60 -15.19 17.75
C GLU A 10 -4.90 -14.05 17.01
N GLU A 11 -3.59 -13.89 17.20
CA GLU A 11 -2.79 -12.89 16.49
C GLU A 11 -2.70 -13.24 15.00
N ARG A 12 -2.52 -14.52 14.67
CA ARG A 12 -2.54 -15.02 13.28
C ARG A 12 -3.88 -14.72 12.62
N ARG A 13 -4.98 -14.98 13.32
CA ARG A 13 -6.34 -14.67 12.85
C ARG A 13 -6.50 -13.17 12.60
N SER A 14 -6.06 -12.34 13.54
CA SER A 14 -6.11 -10.88 13.40
C SER A 14 -5.33 -10.39 12.18
N CYS A 15 -4.09 -10.86 11.97
CA CYS A 15 -3.33 -10.54 10.76
C CYS A 15 -4.02 -11.01 9.49
N ALA A 16 -4.65 -12.19 9.48
CA ALA A 16 -5.37 -12.68 8.31
C ALA A 16 -6.59 -11.80 7.98
N ILE A 17 -7.33 -11.35 8.99
CA ILE A 17 -8.47 -10.43 8.81
C ILE A 17 -7.99 -9.09 8.25
N VAL A 18 -6.95 -8.51 8.84
CA VAL A 18 -6.39 -7.22 8.40
C VAL A 18 -5.80 -7.32 6.99
N LEU A 19 -5.15 -8.43 6.65
CA LEU A 19 -4.65 -8.67 5.30
C LEU A 19 -5.79 -8.81 4.28
N ALA A 20 -6.89 -9.46 4.66
CA ALA A 20 -8.07 -9.56 3.81
C ALA A 20 -8.70 -8.17 3.58
N GLU A 21 -8.80 -7.34 4.61
CA GLU A 21 -9.22 -5.94 4.50
C GLU A 21 -8.31 -5.16 3.55
N LEU A 22 -6.98 -5.29 3.72
CA LEU A 22 -6.00 -4.62 2.87
C LEU A 22 -6.20 -4.99 1.39
N LYS A 23 -6.37 -6.29 1.11
CA LYS A 23 -6.65 -6.79 -0.25
C LYS A 23 -7.93 -6.19 -0.83
N GLN A 24 -8.98 -6.05 -0.02
CA GLN A 24 -10.23 -5.43 -0.45
C GLN A 24 -10.02 -3.95 -0.83
N ILE A 25 -9.21 -3.22 -0.07
CA ILE A 25 -8.88 -1.82 -0.37
C ILE A 25 -8.11 -1.73 -1.70
N TYR A 26 -7.11 -2.60 -1.92
CA TYR A 26 -6.39 -2.69 -3.21
C TYR A 26 -7.33 -2.91 -4.39
N GLN A 27 -8.25 -3.87 -4.28
CA GLN A 27 -9.23 -4.15 -5.33
C GLN A 27 -10.12 -2.93 -5.61
N THR A 28 -10.56 -2.24 -4.56
CA THR A 28 -11.37 -1.03 -4.69
C THR A 28 -10.61 0.11 -5.38
N VAL A 29 -9.33 0.31 -5.02
CA VAL A 29 -8.47 1.32 -5.64
C VAL A 29 -8.21 1.00 -7.12
N LEU A 30 -7.95 -0.26 -7.46
CA LEU A 30 -7.66 -0.68 -8.83
C LEU A 30 -8.89 -0.64 -9.75
N GLN A 31 -10.08 -0.93 -9.23
CA GLN A 31 -11.31 -0.97 -10.04
C GLN A 31 -11.90 0.41 -10.32
N THR A 32 -11.60 1.41 -9.50
CA THR A 32 -12.29 2.70 -9.61
C THR A 32 -11.50 3.67 -10.49
N GLN A 33 -11.97 3.89 -11.73
CA GLN A 33 -11.41 4.87 -12.67
C GLN A 33 -11.71 6.34 -12.29
N GLY A 34 -11.57 6.73 -11.01
CA GLY A 34 -11.68 8.13 -10.60
C GLY A 34 -12.28 8.45 -9.22
N GLY A 35 -12.38 7.50 -8.28
CA GLY A 35 -13.07 7.79 -7.02
C GLY A 35 -12.94 6.76 -5.91
N CYS A 36 -11.72 6.33 -5.53
CA CYS A 36 -11.57 5.71 -4.22
C CYS A 36 -11.59 6.83 -3.17
N SER A 37 -12.58 6.83 -2.28
CA SER A 37 -12.58 7.76 -1.15
C SER A 37 -11.29 7.60 -0.36
N VAL A 38 -10.59 8.71 -0.08
CA VAL A 38 -9.35 8.70 0.70
C VAL A 38 -9.54 8.03 2.07
N ALA A 39 -10.76 8.07 2.61
CA ALA A 39 -11.12 7.39 3.85
C ALA A 39 -10.96 5.86 3.78
N ASN A 40 -11.10 5.24 2.59
CA ASN A 40 -10.88 3.80 2.45
C ASN A 40 -9.42 3.41 2.66
N ILE A 41 -8.48 4.31 2.38
CA ILE A 41 -7.06 4.10 2.65
C ILE A 41 -6.77 4.50 4.10
N LEU A 42 -7.12 5.73 4.50
CA LEU A 42 -6.70 6.31 5.78
C LEU A 42 -7.32 5.68 7.03
N CYS A 43 -8.52 5.09 6.92
CA CYS A 43 -9.18 4.44 8.06
C CYS A 43 -8.71 2.99 8.28
N PHE A 44 -7.70 2.52 7.53
CA PHE A 44 -7.13 1.20 7.72
C PHE A 44 -6.29 1.10 9.01
N PRO A 45 -6.32 -0.05 9.72
CA PRO A 45 -7.31 -1.12 9.57
C PRO A 45 -8.62 -0.78 10.30
N LYS A 46 -9.75 -1.10 9.67
CA LYS A 46 -11.10 -0.98 10.26
C LYS A 46 -11.38 -2.17 11.18
N GLN A 47 -10.88 -3.35 10.83
CA GLN A 47 -11.05 -4.58 11.61
C GLN A 47 -9.82 -4.84 12.49
N ASP A 48 -10.06 -5.34 13.71
CA ASP A 48 -9.02 -5.73 14.68
C ASP A 48 -7.89 -4.71 14.89
N SER A 49 -8.21 -3.42 14.80
CA SER A 49 -7.22 -2.34 14.80
C SER A 49 -6.38 -2.27 16.06
N THR A 50 -6.98 -2.56 17.22
CA THR A 50 -6.29 -2.58 18.51
C THR A 50 -5.27 -3.72 18.59
N THR A 51 -5.66 -4.93 18.19
CA THR A 51 -4.79 -6.10 18.16
C THR A 51 -3.65 -5.89 17.17
N PHE A 52 -3.96 -5.47 15.95
CA PHE A 52 -2.96 -5.20 14.92
C PHE A 52 -1.96 -4.11 15.32
N ALA A 53 -2.42 -3.01 15.92
CA ALA A 53 -1.55 -1.98 16.47
C ALA A 53 -0.65 -2.53 17.60
N GLY A 54 -1.15 -3.45 18.42
CA GLY A 54 -0.35 -4.16 19.42
C GLY A 54 0.76 -5.00 18.79
N LEU A 55 0.47 -5.70 17.69
CA LEU A 55 1.46 -6.49 16.94
C LEU A 55 2.53 -5.61 16.28
N ILE A 56 2.16 -4.45 15.73
CA ILE A 56 3.12 -3.47 15.21
C ILE A 56 4.03 -2.96 16.32
N LYS A 57 3.46 -2.58 17.48
CA LYS A 57 4.25 -2.09 18.63
C LYS A 57 5.25 -3.14 19.14
N ARG A 58 4.88 -4.42 19.09
CA ARG A 58 5.76 -5.56 19.43
C ARG A 58 6.71 -5.95 18.29
N LYS A 59 6.67 -5.25 17.15
CA LYS A 59 7.49 -5.51 15.96
C LYS A 59 7.34 -6.93 15.45
N VAL A 60 6.11 -7.47 15.52
CA VAL A 60 5.81 -8.80 14.99
C VAL A 60 5.96 -8.76 13.46
N PRO A 61 6.82 -9.60 12.86
CA PRO A 61 7.23 -9.44 11.46
C PRO A 61 6.06 -9.52 10.48
N GLN A 62 5.07 -10.38 10.74
CA GLN A 62 3.87 -10.51 9.91
C GLN A 62 3.05 -9.21 9.87
N ALA A 63 2.91 -8.52 11.01
CA ALA A 63 2.19 -7.26 11.07
C ALA A 63 2.96 -6.13 10.39
N LEU A 64 4.30 -6.11 10.55
CA LEU A 64 5.18 -5.18 9.87
C LEU A 64 5.14 -5.36 8.34
N ILE A 65 5.13 -6.60 7.84
CA ILE A 65 4.96 -6.89 6.41
C ILE A 65 3.62 -6.32 5.92
N ILE A 66 2.51 -6.58 6.61
CA ILE A 66 1.20 -6.01 6.23
C ILE A 66 1.25 -4.48 6.21
N LEU A 67 1.89 -3.86 7.20
CA LEU A 67 2.08 -2.41 7.27
C LEU A 67 2.92 -1.87 6.09
N ALA A 68 3.96 -2.61 5.65
CA ALA A 68 4.74 -2.26 4.47
C ALA A 68 3.87 -2.21 3.20
N TYR A 69 3.01 -3.21 3.00
CA TYR A 69 2.07 -3.20 1.87
C TYR A 69 0.99 -2.12 2.00
N TYR A 70 0.60 -1.74 3.21
CA TYR A 70 -0.27 -0.58 3.41
C TYR A 70 0.42 0.73 2.98
N CYS A 71 1.73 0.87 3.19
CA CYS A 71 2.47 2.06 2.75
C CYS A 71 2.35 2.30 1.25
N VAL A 72 2.24 1.26 0.43
CA VAL A 72 2.05 1.41 -1.02
C VAL A 72 0.69 2.03 -1.35
N LEU A 73 -0.38 1.66 -0.63
CA LEU A 73 -1.68 2.33 -0.75
C LEU A 73 -1.62 3.77 -0.25
N LEU A 74 -0.93 4.00 0.87
CA LEU A 74 -0.75 5.33 1.43
C LEU A 74 -0.01 6.25 0.45
N ASN A 75 0.94 5.71 -0.31
CA ASN A 75 1.70 6.42 -1.34
C ASN A 75 0.84 6.87 -2.54
N VAL A 76 -0.36 6.30 -2.73
CA VAL A 76 -1.33 6.82 -3.73
C VAL A 76 -1.80 8.22 -3.35
N LEU A 77 -1.71 8.60 -2.07
CA LEU A 77 -2.09 9.91 -1.57
C LEU A 77 -0.90 10.89 -1.48
N ASP A 78 0.30 10.52 -1.93
CA ASP A 78 1.53 11.30 -1.71
C ASP A 78 1.49 12.71 -2.34
N ASP A 79 0.67 12.90 -3.38
CA ASP A 79 0.41 14.22 -4.00
C ASP A 79 -0.31 15.21 -3.07
N ARG A 80 -0.80 14.76 -1.90
CA ARG A 80 -1.46 15.61 -0.91
C ARG A 80 -0.42 16.16 0.08
N TRP A 81 -0.33 17.48 0.18
CA TRP A 81 0.65 18.20 1.00
C TRP A 81 0.77 17.72 2.46
N TRP A 82 -0.32 17.27 3.08
CA TRP A 82 -0.34 16.87 4.51
C TRP A 82 0.13 15.44 4.77
N ILE A 83 0.21 14.59 3.73
CA ILE A 83 0.67 13.19 3.83
C ILE A 83 1.93 12.92 3.00
N GLN A 84 2.45 13.94 2.33
CA GLN A 84 3.62 13.83 1.47
C GLN A 84 4.82 13.26 2.23
N GLY A 85 5.42 12.21 1.67
CA GLY A 85 6.58 11.48 2.21
C GLY A 85 6.26 10.57 3.40
N TRP A 86 5.01 10.49 3.89
CA TRP A 86 4.69 9.64 5.04
C TRP A 86 4.90 8.15 4.75
N ALA A 87 4.43 7.68 3.60
CA ALA A 87 4.57 6.29 3.21
C ALA A 87 6.04 5.84 3.19
N ALA A 88 6.93 6.65 2.62
CA ALA A 88 8.36 6.38 2.56
C ALA A 88 9.01 6.35 3.95
N ARG A 89 8.65 7.28 4.85
CA ARG A 89 9.16 7.32 6.22
C ARG A 89 8.74 6.08 7.00
N VAL A 90 7.44 5.76 7.01
CA VAL A 90 6.93 4.58 7.72
C VAL A 90 7.55 3.30 7.17
N LEU A 91 7.67 3.18 5.84
CA LEU A 91 8.30 2.00 5.25
C LEU A 91 9.78 1.87 5.61
N THR A 92 10.50 2.99 5.72
CA THR A 92 11.91 2.99 6.17
C THR A 92 12.02 2.48 7.61
N ASP A 93 11.15 2.93 8.51
CA ASP A 93 11.11 2.45 9.89
C ASP A 93 10.78 0.94 9.95
N VAL A 94 9.81 0.49 9.15
CA VAL A 94 9.45 -0.93 9.04
C VAL A 94 10.65 -1.78 8.61
N ILE A 95 11.42 -1.36 7.61
CA ILE A 95 12.62 -2.09 7.15
C ILE A 95 13.70 -2.13 8.23
N GLY A 96 13.85 -1.03 9.00
CA GLY A 96 14.81 -0.96 10.11
C GLY A 96 14.46 -1.88 11.27
N ASP A 97 13.16 -2.10 11.50
CA ASP A 97 12.64 -2.97 12.55
C ASP A 97 12.55 -4.45 12.17
N LEU A 98 12.68 -4.76 10.88
CA LEU A 98 12.48 -6.11 10.34
C LEU A 98 13.82 -6.86 10.20
N ASP A 99 13.89 -8.07 10.78
CA ASP A 99 15.05 -8.95 10.63
C ASP A 99 15.31 -9.31 9.16
N GLU A 100 16.57 -9.55 8.82
CA GLU A 100 17.03 -9.84 7.45
C GLU A 100 16.24 -10.97 6.76
N VAL A 101 15.84 -11.99 7.52
CA VAL A 101 15.08 -13.15 7.03
C VAL A 101 13.75 -12.73 6.40
N TRP A 102 13.14 -11.63 6.83
CA TRP A 102 11.83 -11.20 6.35
C TRP A 102 11.91 -10.11 5.26
N LYS A 103 13.08 -9.51 5.01
CA LYS A 103 13.21 -8.36 4.10
C LYS A 103 12.77 -8.68 2.67
N HIS A 104 12.96 -9.91 2.21
CA HIS A 104 12.49 -10.35 0.89
C HIS A 104 10.96 -10.22 0.71
N TRP A 105 10.17 -10.24 1.78
CA TRP A 105 8.71 -10.06 1.70
C TRP A 105 8.29 -8.61 1.43
N VAL A 106 9.17 -7.64 1.72
CA VAL A 106 8.89 -6.21 1.59
C VAL A 106 9.64 -5.54 0.42
N GLU A 107 10.36 -6.31 -0.39
CA GLU A 107 11.05 -5.81 -1.60
C GLU A 107 10.11 -5.04 -2.53
N TRP A 108 8.95 -5.63 -2.85
CA TRP A 108 7.98 -4.98 -3.73
C TRP A 108 7.48 -3.63 -3.18
N PRO A 109 7.04 -3.51 -1.90
CA PRO A 109 6.78 -2.20 -1.30
C PRO A 109 7.93 -1.20 -1.39
N VAL A 110 9.18 -1.63 -1.16
CA VAL A 110 10.37 -0.75 -1.25
C VAL A 110 10.53 -0.18 -2.65
N GLU A 111 10.44 -1.02 -3.67
CA GLU A 111 10.51 -0.61 -5.08
C GLU A 111 9.44 0.42 -5.42
N HIS A 112 8.22 0.24 -4.91
CA HIS A 112 7.06 1.07 -5.29
C HIS A 112 6.96 2.40 -4.54
N VAL A 113 7.49 2.48 -3.32
CA VAL A 113 7.38 3.68 -2.47
C VAL A 113 8.69 4.46 -2.41
N ILE A 114 9.81 3.78 -2.15
CA ILE A 114 11.10 4.43 -1.94
C ILE A 114 11.81 4.66 -3.27
N MET A 115 11.89 3.64 -4.12
CA MET A 115 12.63 3.75 -5.39
C MET A 115 11.88 4.54 -6.46
N LYS A 116 10.55 4.62 -6.37
CA LYS A 116 9.71 5.34 -7.34
C LYS A 116 9.73 6.88 -7.21
N GLN A 117 10.34 7.44 -6.16
CA GLN A 117 10.49 8.90 -5.97
C GLN A 117 11.34 9.60 -7.05
N HIS A 118 11.84 8.87 -8.06
CA HIS A 118 12.59 9.40 -9.22
C HIS A 118 11.79 9.46 -10.54
N GLN A 119 10.49 9.16 -10.57
CA GLN A 119 9.68 9.35 -11.79
C GLN A 119 8.34 10.06 -11.49
N PRO A 120 8.15 11.32 -11.93
CA PRO A 120 6.84 11.93 -11.93
C PRO A 120 5.97 11.25 -13.00
N GLY A 121 4.93 10.55 -12.55
CA GLY A 121 3.77 10.20 -13.37
C GLY A 121 3.98 9.22 -14.52
N VAL A 122 3.94 7.91 -14.25
CA VAL A 122 3.42 6.94 -15.21
C VAL A 122 2.59 5.88 -14.47
N LEU A 123 1.29 6.16 -14.34
CA LEU A 123 0.25 5.14 -14.34
C LEU A 123 -0.59 5.35 -15.61
N THR A 124 0.07 5.37 -16.77
CA THR A 124 -0.58 5.36 -18.08
C THR A 124 0.23 4.50 -19.03
N SER A 125 -0.13 3.22 -19.09
CA SER A 125 -0.28 2.48 -20.35
C SER A 125 -0.63 1.02 -20.05
N VAL A 126 -1.92 0.77 -19.89
CA VAL A 126 -2.45 -0.50 -20.40
C VAL A 126 -2.45 -0.35 -21.92
N PRO A 127 -1.87 -1.28 -22.70
CA PRO A 127 -1.93 -1.20 -24.14
C PRO A 127 -3.35 -1.54 -24.59
N VAL A 128 -4.14 -0.52 -24.94
CA VAL A 128 -5.31 -0.73 -25.80
C VAL A 128 -4.78 -0.92 -27.22
N THR A 129 -4.89 -2.15 -27.68
CA THR A 129 -4.61 -2.53 -29.07
C THR A 129 -5.57 -1.79 -30.00
N SER A 130 -4.97 -0.90 -30.81
CA SER A 130 -5.27 -0.56 -32.21
C SER A 130 -6.69 -0.74 -32.74
N THR A 131 -7.28 0.36 -33.21
CA THR A 131 -7.98 0.61 -34.50
C THR A 131 -8.89 1.82 -34.26
N ASP A 132 -8.99 2.87 -35.06
CA ASP A 132 -8.65 3.11 -36.46
C ASP A 132 -8.56 4.63 -36.65
N GLU A 133 -7.75 5.05 -37.62
CA GLU A 133 -7.69 6.43 -38.11
C GLU A 133 -9.07 6.90 -38.61
N SER A 134 -9.38 8.18 -38.39
CA SER A 134 -10.03 9.10 -39.35
C SER A 134 -11.02 10.06 -38.68
N ALA A 135 -11.04 11.29 -39.20
CA ALA A 135 -11.76 12.47 -38.72
C ALA A 135 -11.12 13.12 -37.47
N SER A 136 -10.22 14.12 -37.60
CA SER A 136 -10.43 15.41 -38.27
C SER A 136 -11.75 16.06 -37.87
N ILE A 137 -11.76 17.39 -37.79
CA ILE A 137 -12.87 18.28 -37.42
C ILE A 137 -12.81 18.68 -35.93
N ALA A 138 -12.02 19.68 -35.55
CA ALA A 138 -12.42 21.09 -35.70
C ALA A 138 -13.76 21.47 -35.03
N ALA A 139 -14.16 20.83 -33.92
CA ALA A 139 -15.49 21.05 -33.33
C ALA A 139 -15.56 21.64 -31.91
N LEU A 140 -14.47 21.95 -31.19
CA LEU A 140 -14.60 22.56 -29.85
C LEU A 140 -13.54 23.64 -29.57
N LEU A 141 -13.62 24.73 -30.35
CA LEU A 141 -13.23 26.08 -29.90
C LEU A 141 -14.46 26.73 -29.24
N LEU A 142 -14.21 27.49 -28.16
CA LEU A 142 -15.10 28.45 -27.47
C LEU A 142 -16.21 27.88 -26.57
#